data_AF-A0A250FSY8-F1
#
_entry.id   AF-A0A250FSY8-F1
#
_cell.length_a   1.000
_cell.length_b   1.000
_cell.length_c   1.000
_cell.angle_alpha   90.00
_cell.angle_beta   90.00
_cell.angle_gamma   90.00
#
_symmetry.space_group_name_H-M   'P 1'
#
loop_
_entity.id
_entity.type
_entity.pdbx_description
1 polymer ?
#
loop_
_entity_poly.entity_id
_entity_poly.type
_entity_poly.pdbx_seq_one_letter_code
_entity_poly.pdbx_strand_id
1 'polypeptide(L)'
;MPTETLEDTEGILSLIEKYDSLISNIESPISLEEAKVIISIFPEGFFYDLHWDLVRLIESFLMQNEQQYLEIINQCPSEEWKEVLNTRYINWKKG
;
A
#
# COMPACT_ATOMS: atom_id res chain seq x y z
N MET A 1 -24.93 -15.84 24.82
CA MET A 1 -23.93 -16.08 23.77
C MET A 1 -23.73 -14.75 23.07
N PRO A 2 -22.48 -14.31 22.80
CA PRO A 2 -22.31 -13.20 21.88
C PRO A 2 -22.77 -13.69 20.51
N THR A 3 -23.74 -13.00 19.92
CA THR A 3 -24.02 -13.09 18.50
C THR A 3 -22.81 -12.50 17.79
N GLU A 4 -21.95 -13.36 17.26
CA GLU A 4 -21.10 -13.00 16.13
C GLU A 4 -22.05 -12.52 15.03
N THR A 5 -22.22 -11.20 14.93
CA THR A 5 -22.76 -10.59 13.72
C THR A 5 -21.79 -11.00 12.62
N LEU A 6 -22.24 -11.90 11.75
CA LEU A 6 -21.66 -12.13 10.44
C LEU A 6 -21.69 -10.77 9.73
N GLU A 7 -20.72 -9.91 10.01
CA GLU A 7 -20.54 -8.64 9.32
C GLU A 7 -20.45 -8.97 7.83
N ASP A 8 -21.44 -8.48 7.08
CA ASP A 8 -21.67 -8.56 5.65
C ASP A 8 -20.45 -9.01 4.83
N THR A 9 -20.15 -10.30 4.84
CA THR A 9 -18.93 -10.85 4.21
C THR A 9 -18.97 -10.64 2.71
N GLU A 10 -20.16 -10.71 2.09
CA GLU A 10 -20.38 -10.35 0.69
C GLU A 10 -20.12 -8.86 0.40
N GLY A 11 -20.46 -7.98 1.35
CA GLY A 11 -20.19 -6.55 1.26
C GLY A 11 -18.70 -6.24 1.30
N ILE A 12 -17.97 -6.89 2.20
CA ILE A 12 -16.51 -6.78 2.31
C ILE A 12 -15.83 -7.26 1.02
N LEU A 13 -16.20 -8.45 0.50
CA LEU A 13 -15.65 -8.97 -0.76
C LEU A 13 -15.89 -8.01 -1.93
N SER A 14 -17.11 -7.48 -2.05
CA SER A 14 -17.46 -6.51 -3.10
C SER A 14 -16.66 -5.20 -2.98
N LEU A 15 -16.28 -4.80 -1.77
CA LEU A 15 -15.42 -3.64 -1.52
C LEU A 15 -13.98 -3.94 -1.93
N ILE A 16 -13.45 -5.13 -1.61
CA ILE A 16 -12.11 -5.56 -2.02
C ILE A 16 -11.99 -5.55 -3.54
N GLU A 17 -12.94 -6.16 -4.26
CA GLU A 17 -12.94 -6.18 -5.73
C GLU A 17 -12.95 -4.78 -6.35
N LYS A 18 -13.69 -3.85 -5.74
CA LYS A 18 -13.71 -2.44 -6.19
C LYS A 18 -12.36 -1.78 -5.98
N TYR A 19 -11.75 -1.93 -4.81
CA TYR A 19 -10.44 -1.35 -4.54
C TYR A 19 -9.35 -1.98 -5.42
N ASP A 20 -9.37 -3.29 -5.61
CA ASP A 20 -8.44 -4.00 -6.49
C ASP A 20 -8.53 -3.48 -7.93
N SER A 21 -9.75 -3.32 -8.45
CA SER A 21 -9.98 -2.73 -9.77
C SER A 21 -9.48 -1.29 -9.86
N LEU A 22 -9.69 -0.46 -8.83
CA LEU A 22 -9.20 0.92 -8.81
C LEU A 22 -7.67 0.97 -8.79
N ILE A 23 -7.03 0.16 -7.94
CA ILE A 23 -5.56 0.08 -7.80
C ILE A 23 -4.93 -0.40 -9.11
N SER A 24 -5.52 -1.41 -9.74
CA SER A 24 -5.06 -1.96 -11.03
C SER A 24 -5.13 -0.97 -12.19
N ASN A 25 -6.00 0.05 -12.11
CA ASN A 25 -6.10 1.10 -13.13
C ASN A 25 -5.09 2.25 -12.93
N ILE A 26 -4.31 2.24 -11.85
CA ILE A 26 -3.28 3.26 -11.62
C ILE A 26 -2.09 2.98 -12.54
N GLU A 27 -1.78 3.93 -13.42
CA GLU A 27 -0.63 3.82 -14.31
C GLU A 27 0.68 3.87 -13.50
N SER A 28 1.57 2.92 -13.79
CA SER A 28 2.92 2.89 -13.21
C SER A 28 3.95 3.39 -14.23
N PRO A 29 4.97 4.15 -13.83
CA PRO A 29 5.28 4.46 -12.43
C PRO A 29 4.53 5.72 -11.94
N ILE A 30 4.10 5.70 -10.68
CA ILE A 30 3.31 6.79 -10.08
C ILE A 30 4.15 8.05 -9.83
N SER A 31 3.50 9.20 -9.74
CA SER A 31 4.12 10.47 -9.36
C SER A 31 4.35 10.60 -7.84
N LEU A 32 5.16 11.58 -7.44
CA LEU A 32 5.40 11.92 -6.03
C LEU A 32 4.10 12.22 -5.26
N GLU A 33 3.21 12.99 -5.88
CA GLU A 33 1.95 13.39 -5.24
C GLU A 33 1.01 12.19 -5.07
N GLU A 34 0.93 11.30 -6.07
CA GLU A 34 0.19 10.04 -5.97
C GLU A 34 0.76 9.14 -4.88
N ALA A 35 2.08 9.00 -4.81
CA ALA A 35 2.74 8.20 -3.78
C ALA A 35 2.46 8.72 -2.36
N LYS A 36 2.48 10.04 -2.14
CA LYS A 36 2.10 10.64 -0.85
C LYS A 36 0.65 10.35 -0.47
N VAL A 37 -0.27 10.48 -1.43
CA VAL A 37 -1.69 10.19 -1.20
C VAL A 37 -1.87 8.72 -0.84
N ILE A 38 -1.28 7.79 -1.60
CA ILE A 38 -1.37 6.34 -1.35
C ILE A 38 -0.81 5.98 0.03
N ILE A 39 0.35 6.50 0.41
CA ILE A 39 0.93 6.24 1.75
C ILE A 39 0.04 6.81 2.86
N SER A 40 -0.57 7.99 2.66
CA SER A 40 -1.41 8.62 3.69
C SER A 40 -2.68 7.85 4.03
N ILE A 41 -3.14 6.98 3.12
CA ILE A 41 -4.34 6.16 3.31
C ILE A 41 -4.04 4.74 3.80
N PHE A 42 -2.77 4.41 4.06
CA PHE A 42 -2.42 3.09 4.55
C PHE A 42 -3.06 2.82 5.91
N PRO A 43 -3.76 1.68 6.06
CA PRO A 43 -4.35 1.30 7.33
C PRO A 43 -3.26 1.01 8.37
N GLU A 44 -3.61 1.12 9.66
CA GLU A 44 -2.65 0.85 10.75
C GLU A 44 -2.08 -0.57 10.68
N GLY A 45 -2.89 -1.56 10.29
CA GLY A 45 -2.47 -2.95 10.08
C GLY A 45 -2.57 -3.41 8.63
N PHE A 46 -2.01 -4.58 8.33
CA PHE A 46 -2.04 -5.13 6.96
C PHE A 46 -3.44 -5.56 6.49
N PHE A 47 -3.75 -5.18 5.25
CA PHE A 47 -4.88 -5.70 4.51
C PHE A 47 -4.38 -6.61 3.39
N TYR A 48 -4.25 -7.91 3.68
CA TYR A 48 -3.50 -8.86 2.85
C TYR A 48 -3.93 -8.92 1.39
N ASP A 49 -5.24 -8.77 1.11
CA ASP A 49 -5.77 -8.88 -0.26
C ASP A 49 -5.33 -7.75 -1.19
N LEU A 50 -5.07 -6.54 -0.65
CA LEU A 50 -4.63 -5.37 -1.45
C LEU A 50 -3.17 -4.97 -1.17
N HIS A 51 -2.54 -5.64 -0.20
CA HIS A 51 -1.24 -5.26 0.32
C HIS A 51 -0.17 -5.23 -0.78
N TRP A 52 -0.15 -6.25 -1.63
CA TRP A 52 0.92 -6.44 -2.59
C TRP A 52 0.93 -5.40 -3.72
N ASP A 53 -0.25 -5.04 -4.24
CA ASP A 53 -0.36 -4.07 -5.33
C ASP A 53 -0.05 -2.65 -4.86
N LEU A 54 -0.46 -2.29 -3.63
CA LEU A 54 -0.07 -1.03 -3.00
C LEU A 54 1.44 -0.93 -2.78
N VAL A 55 2.09 -1.99 -2.27
CA VAL A 55 3.55 -2.01 -2.12
C VAL A 55 4.25 -1.86 -3.47
N ARG A 56 3.78 -2.56 -4.52
CA ARG A 56 4.35 -2.47 -5.87
C ARG A 56 4.20 -1.08 -6.48
N LEU A 57 3.07 -0.41 -6.27
CA LEU A 57 2.85 0.96 -6.74
C LEU A 57 3.86 1.92 -6.12
N ILE A 58 4.05 1.86 -4.80
CA ILE A 58 5.05 2.69 -4.10
C ILE A 58 6.47 2.32 -4.56
N GLU A 59 6.78 1.03 -4.75
CA GLU A 59 8.06 0.57 -5.27
C GLU A 59 8.34 1.05 -6.71
N SER A 60 7.31 1.24 -7.54
CA SER A 60 7.49 1.82 -8.88
C SER A 60 8.09 3.24 -8.83
N PHE A 61 7.80 3.99 -7.76
CA PHE A 61 8.36 5.32 -7.54
C PHE A 61 9.84 5.28 -7.11
N LEU A 62 10.27 4.23 -6.40
CA LEU A 62 11.68 4.03 -6.01
C LEU A 62 12.61 4.06 -7.24
N MET A 63 12.16 3.51 -8.37
CA MET A 63 12.94 3.51 -9.61
C MET A 63 13.14 4.90 -10.21
N GLN A 64 12.30 5.87 -9.85
CA GLN A 64 12.37 7.24 -10.35
C GLN A 64 13.19 8.16 -9.44
N ASN A 65 12.96 8.09 -8.12
CA ASN A 65 13.62 9.00 -7.18
C ASN A 65 13.80 8.37 -5.79
N GLU A 66 14.99 7.84 -5.54
CA GLU A 66 15.35 7.22 -4.26
C GLU A 66 15.19 8.16 -3.06
N GLN A 67 15.65 9.40 -3.17
CA GLN A 67 15.67 10.33 -2.05
C GLN A 67 14.23 10.69 -1.63
N GLN A 68 13.38 10.99 -2.61
CA GLN A 68 11.97 11.28 -2.34
C GLN A 68 11.22 10.04 -1.86
N TYR A 69 11.58 8.85 -2.35
CA TYR A 69 10.97 7.61 -1.88
C TYR A 69 11.20 7.42 -0.37
N LEU A 70 12.42 7.67 0.13
CA LEU A 70 12.71 7.64 1.57
C LEU A 70 11.93 8.70 2.35
N GLU A 71 11.74 9.90 1.80
CA GLU A 71 10.92 10.95 2.43
C GLU A 71 9.45 10.52 2.58
N ILE A 72 8.91 9.81 1.58
CA ILE A 72 7.53 9.33 1.57
C ILE A 72 7.34 8.18 2.58
N ILE A 73 8.25 7.20 2.61
CA ILE A 73 8.17 6.11 3.60
C ILE A 73 8.22 6.64 5.03
N ASN A 74 9.03 7.67 5.29
CA ASN A 74 9.11 8.28 6.62
C ASN A 74 7.80 8.97 7.06
N GLN A 75 6.94 9.34 6.12
CA GLN A 75 5.62 9.90 6.37
C GLN A 75 4.52 8.84 6.49
N CYS A 76 4.86 7.56 6.31
CA CYS A 76 3.90 6.47 6.45
C CYS A 76 3.38 6.40 7.89
N PRO A 77 2.05 6.51 8.10
CA PRO A 77 1.47 6.50 9.44
C PRO A 77 1.52 5.12 10.09
N SER A 78 1.57 4.05 9.29
CA SER A 78 1.70 2.68 9.79
C SER A 78 3.16 2.23 9.83
N GLU A 79 3.62 1.83 11.02
CA GLU A 79 4.95 1.26 11.22
C GLU A 79 5.10 -0.09 10.50
N GLU A 80 4.05 -0.92 10.46
CA GLU A 80 4.08 -2.20 9.75
C GLU A 80 4.34 -2.01 8.24
N TRP A 81 3.59 -1.12 7.60
CA TRP A 81 3.79 -0.79 6.18
C TRP A 81 5.15 -0.14 5.93
N LYS A 82 5.61 0.71 6.85
CA LYS A 82 6.92 1.35 6.79
C LYS A 82 8.04 0.32 6.85
N GLU A 83 7.95 -0.72 7.69
CA GLU A 83 8.92 -1.81 7.76
C GLU A 83 8.98 -2.62 6.46
N VAL A 84 7.82 -2.92 5.86
CA VAL A 84 7.75 -3.62 4.57
C VAL A 84 8.42 -2.80 3.47
N LEU A 85 8.05 -1.53 3.32
CA LEU A 85 8.64 -0.64 2.30
C LEU A 85 10.15 -0.44 2.49
N ASN A 86 10.62 -0.35 3.74
CA ASN A 86 12.05 -0.30 4.06
C ASN A 86 12.75 -1.62 3.71
N THR A 87 12.12 -2.76 3.94
CA THR A 87 12.66 -4.07 3.55
C THR A 87 12.80 -4.17 2.03
N ARG A 88 11.78 -3.73 1.28
CA ARG A 88 11.84 -3.65 -0.20
C ARG A 88 12.99 -2.76 -0.66
N TYR A 89 13.14 -1.58 -0.05
CA TYR A 89 14.23 -0.66 -0.32
C TYR A 89 15.61 -1.28 -0.07
N ILE A 90 15.81 -1.91 1.09
CA ILE A 90 17.07 -2.58 1.44
C ILE A 90 17.38 -3.69 0.43
N ASN A 91 16.38 -4.46 0.02
CA ASN A 91 16.57 -5.52 -0.98
C ASN A 91 16.92 -4.95 -2.35
N TRP A 92 16.27 -3.86 -2.77
CA TRP A 92 16.62 -3.13 -4.00
C TRP A 92 18.06 -2.59 -3.95
N LYS A 93 18.51 -2.05 -2.81
CA LYS A 93 19.90 -1.59 -2.61
C LYS A 93 20.94 -2.70 -2.61
N LYS A 94 20.56 -3.92 -2.22
CA LYS A 94 21.41 -5.11 -2.25
C LYS A 94 21.47 -5.74 -3.64
N GLY A 95 20.60 -5.33 -4.55
CA GLY A 95 20.50 -5.76 -5.94
C GLY A 95 21.54 -5.11 -6.83
#